data_AF-A0A7Y0UT28-F1
#
_entry.id   AF-A0A7Y0UT28-F1
#
_cell.length_a   1.000
_cell.length_b   1.000
_cell.length_c   1.000
_cell.angle_alpha   90.00
_cell.angle_beta   90.00
_cell.angle_gamma   90.00
#
_symmetry.space_group_name_H-M   'P 1'
#
loop_
_entity.id
_entity.type
_entity.pdbx_description
1 polymer ?
#
loop_
_entity_poly.entity_id
_entity_poly.type
_entity_poly.pdbx_seq_one_letter_code
_entity_poly.pdbx_strand_id
1 'polypeptide(L)'
;MEWSDLERPTPLWFKKAKLGIFVHWGAYSVAGWAEPTAELGTVDDAREWYTHNPYAEWYYNTIRIPSSPASLHHIEVWNGCPYDDLLDKWNADSFSAPDVIKQFRDAGADYVVLTTKHHDGITLWDAVGTNGRNTVSRGPHRNLVAEYANASRKLGIRFGAYYSGGLDWYVRPFPPHLSHESVNETNRPNDIEYAKYVANHLDQLINLYHPDILWNDINYPDTAKNTTETYGLGRLFARYYDTCPEGLVNDRWCVPHADYVTSEYQMFLDKENQGIWENCRGIGLSFGYNQLEGPENGPHPREIMHTIVDAAVRNGRILLGVGPKADGSLPEWQSNALSDIGNWMKYAHPIISNIDKRGKSNPKLDGDGWIIVGNDGKQEYVFVAPSNPKADHAHVTVRLDFPIKKAISIPGVSITSHGSSVSVDFSKKWVGPAIIQIESQMEC
;
A
#
# COMPACT_ATOMS: atom_id res chain seq x y z
N MET A 1 19.19 -6.63 -25.67
CA MET A 1 18.61 -5.73 -24.67
C MET A 1 19.08 -6.27 -23.35
N GLU A 2 19.80 -5.44 -22.62
CA GLU A 2 20.25 -5.74 -21.27
C GLU A 2 19.28 -5.09 -20.27
N TRP A 3 19.33 -5.50 -19.00
CA TRP A 3 18.49 -4.88 -17.97
C TRP A 3 18.80 -3.39 -17.78
N SER A 4 20.07 -2.99 -17.96
CA SER A 4 20.50 -1.59 -17.91
C SER A 4 19.87 -0.72 -18.99
N ASP A 5 19.41 -1.30 -20.11
CA ASP A 5 18.73 -0.55 -21.17
C ASP A 5 17.34 -0.04 -20.71
N LEU A 6 16.82 -0.55 -19.60
CA LEU A 6 15.53 -0.15 -19.00
C LEU A 6 15.68 0.95 -17.94
N GLU A 7 16.91 1.30 -17.54
CA GLU A 7 17.16 2.35 -16.55
C GLU A 7 16.61 3.70 -17.03
N ARG A 8 15.87 4.36 -16.14
CA ARG A 8 15.15 5.60 -16.47
C ARG A 8 14.92 6.46 -15.23
N PRO A 9 14.77 7.79 -15.40
CA PRO A 9 14.51 8.66 -14.27
C PRO A 9 13.11 8.41 -13.69
N THR A 10 12.99 8.44 -12.36
CA THR A 10 11.70 8.38 -11.68
C THR A 10 10.78 9.53 -12.15
N PRO A 11 9.56 9.25 -12.61
CA PRO A 11 8.59 10.25 -13.04
C PRO A 11 8.27 11.26 -11.93
N LEU A 12 8.01 12.51 -12.34
CA LEU A 12 7.77 13.60 -11.39
C LEU A 12 6.54 13.34 -10.51
N TRP A 13 5.50 12.70 -11.05
CA TRP A 13 4.29 12.42 -10.29
C TRP A 13 4.58 11.52 -9.07
N PHE A 14 5.46 10.51 -9.20
CA PHE A 14 5.79 9.58 -8.12
C PHE A 14 6.80 10.15 -7.12
N LYS A 15 7.68 11.06 -7.57
CA LYS A 15 8.52 11.86 -6.66
C LYS A 15 7.65 12.71 -5.71
N LYS A 16 6.56 13.27 -6.25
CA LYS A 16 5.61 14.09 -5.50
C LYS A 16 4.63 13.27 -4.66
N ALA A 17 4.28 12.07 -5.10
CA ALA A 17 3.35 11.20 -4.40
C ALA A 17 3.93 10.74 -3.06
N LYS A 18 3.19 10.96 -1.96
CA LYS A 18 3.60 10.57 -0.59
C LYS A 18 2.67 9.57 0.07
N LEU A 19 1.44 9.46 -0.43
CA LEU A 19 0.45 8.52 0.04
C LEU A 19 -0.22 7.84 -1.16
N GLY A 20 -0.17 6.52 -1.20
CA GLY A 20 -0.99 5.68 -2.06
C GLY A 20 -1.97 4.84 -1.24
N ILE A 21 -3.04 4.35 -1.88
CA ILE A 21 -3.94 3.36 -1.28
C ILE A 21 -3.76 2.01 -1.94
N PHE A 22 -3.52 0.97 -1.14
CA PHE A 22 -3.46 -0.42 -1.59
C PHE A 22 -4.82 -1.07 -1.36
N VAL A 23 -5.42 -1.68 -2.38
CA VAL A 23 -6.73 -2.32 -2.25
C VAL A 23 -6.58 -3.83 -2.40
N HIS A 24 -6.78 -4.55 -1.30
CA HIS A 24 -6.85 -6.02 -1.31
C HIS A 24 -8.31 -6.45 -1.25
N TRP A 25 -8.86 -6.80 -2.41
CA TRP A 25 -10.25 -7.20 -2.56
C TRP A 25 -10.36 -8.42 -3.46
N GLY A 26 -10.97 -9.48 -2.96
CA GLY A 26 -11.04 -10.77 -3.63
C GLY A 26 -12.11 -11.66 -3.01
N ALA A 27 -12.22 -12.90 -3.48
CA ALA A 27 -13.17 -13.86 -2.91
C ALA A 27 -12.90 -14.13 -1.42
N TYR A 28 -11.66 -13.97 -0.97
CA TYR A 28 -11.30 -14.02 0.45
C TYR A 28 -12.04 -12.96 1.30
N SER A 29 -12.47 -11.83 0.73
CA SER A 29 -13.29 -10.83 1.44
C SER A 29 -14.70 -11.32 1.77
N VAL A 30 -15.15 -12.44 1.17
CA VAL A 30 -16.42 -13.10 1.52
C VAL A 30 -16.29 -13.87 2.83
N ALA A 31 -15.18 -14.59 3.01
CA ALA A 31 -14.86 -15.21 4.29
C ALA A 31 -14.52 -14.12 5.33
N GLY A 32 -13.72 -13.14 4.93
CA GLY A 32 -13.40 -11.97 5.72
C GLY A 32 -12.80 -12.30 7.08
N TRP A 33 -11.92 -13.30 7.15
CA TRP A 33 -11.49 -13.88 8.42
C TRP A 33 -10.00 -14.24 8.43
N ALA A 34 -9.32 -13.82 9.49
CA ALA A 34 -7.98 -14.23 9.88
C ALA A 34 -7.81 -13.97 11.39
N GLU A 35 -6.87 -14.65 12.05
CA GLU A 35 -6.54 -14.31 13.44
C GLU A 35 -5.68 -13.05 13.47
N PRO A 36 -6.08 -11.96 14.16
CA PRO A 36 -5.31 -10.72 14.19
C PRO A 36 -4.09 -10.85 15.13
N THR A 37 -3.09 -11.62 14.72
CA THR A 37 -1.96 -12.05 15.56
C THR A 37 -0.85 -11.02 15.67
N ALA A 38 -0.26 -10.59 14.55
CA ALA A 38 0.94 -9.75 14.54
C ALA A 38 1.17 -8.99 13.23
N GLU A 39 2.09 -8.02 13.26
CA GLU A 39 2.62 -7.40 12.04
C GLU A 39 3.65 -8.34 11.37
N LEU A 40 3.75 -8.28 10.04
CA LEU A 40 4.78 -9.04 9.33
C LEU A 40 6.18 -8.54 9.73
N GLY A 41 7.08 -9.49 9.98
CA GLY A 41 8.44 -9.24 10.44
C GLY A 41 8.61 -9.26 11.96
N THR A 42 7.53 -9.49 12.74
CA THR A 42 7.61 -9.57 14.21
C THR A 42 7.37 -10.98 14.77
N VAL A 43 7.17 -11.98 13.92
CA VAL A 43 7.00 -13.40 14.30
C VAL A 43 8.15 -14.19 13.71
N ASP A 44 8.99 -14.76 14.57
CA ASP A 44 10.20 -15.50 14.14
C ASP A 44 9.85 -16.90 13.59
N ASP A 45 8.85 -17.58 14.17
CA ASP A 45 8.44 -18.91 13.73
C ASP A 45 7.55 -18.80 12.49
N ALA A 46 8.12 -19.10 11.33
CA ALA A 46 7.39 -19.10 10.07
C ALA A 46 6.19 -20.06 10.08
N ARG A 47 6.29 -21.22 10.74
CA ARG A 47 5.17 -22.17 10.80
C ARG A 47 4.03 -21.61 11.63
N GLU A 48 4.34 -20.93 12.73
CA GLU A 48 3.36 -20.20 13.53
C GLU A 48 2.67 -19.13 12.67
N TRP A 49 3.44 -18.28 11.97
CA TRP A 49 2.92 -17.25 11.08
C TRP A 49 1.93 -17.82 10.05
N TYR A 50 2.30 -18.85 9.29
CA TYR A 50 1.40 -19.37 8.24
C TYR A 50 0.21 -20.15 8.80
N THR A 51 0.32 -20.74 9.99
CA THR A 51 -0.79 -21.48 10.63
C THR A 51 -1.81 -20.52 11.27
N HIS A 52 -1.32 -19.43 11.87
CA HIS A 52 -2.07 -18.38 12.55
C HIS A 52 -2.01 -17.05 11.78
N ASN A 53 -2.17 -17.15 10.46
CA ASN A 53 -1.87 -16.07 9.53
C ASN A 53 -2.82 -14.87 9.73
N PRO A 54 -2.31 -13.67 10.01
CA PRO A 54 -3.13 -12.47 10.18
C PRO A 54 -3.68 -11.92 8.87
N TYR A 55 -3.18 -12.39 7.73
CA TYR A 55 -3.58 -11.91 6.41
C TYR A 55 -4.83 -12.66 5.93
N ALA A 56 -5.98 -11.99 5.93
CA ALA A 56 -7.24 -12.57 5.49
C ALA A 56 -7.22 -12.96 3.99
N GLU A 57 -6.40 -12.30 3.18
CA GLU A 57 -6.18 -12.64 1.78
C GLU A 57 -5.38 -13.95 1.58
N TRP A 58 -4.75 -14.48 2.63
CA TRP A 58 -4.11 -15.79 2.64
C TRP A 58 -5.07 -16.94 2.97
N TYR A 59 -6.35 -16.67 3.17
CA TYR A 59 -7.35 -17.67 3.59
C TYR A 59 -7.31 -18.96 2.75
N TYR A 60 -7.17 -18.87 1.42
CA TYR A 60 -7.11 -20.08 0.56
C TYR A 60 -5.88 -20.96 0.84
N ASN A 61 -4.76 -20.38 1.25
CA ASN A 61 -3.63 -21.16 1.78
C ASN A 61 -3.96 -21.75 3.15
N THR A 62 -4.40 -20.91 4.08
CA THR A 62 -4.51 -21.28 5.49
C THR A 62 -5.56 -22.35 5.75
N ILE A 63 -6.68 -22.36 5.01
CA ILE A 63 -7.71 -23.42 5.15
C ILE A 63 -7.21 -24.80 4.70
N ARG A 64 -6.16 -24.86 3.87
CA ARG A 64 -5.54 -26.11 3.41
C ARG A 64 -4.55 -26.68 4.44
N ILE A 65 -4.21 -25.93 5.49
CA ILE A 65 -3.39 -26.40 6.60
C ILE A 65 -4.27 -27.19 7.59
N PRO A 66 -4.00 -28.48 7.83
CA PRO A 66 -4.81 -29.27 8.75
C PRO A 66 -4.86 -28.67 10.15
N SER A 67 -6.08 -28.53 10.70
CA SER A 67 -6.35 -28.01 12.04
C SER A 67 -5.90 -26.57 12.29
N SER A 68 -5.57 -25.79 11.25
CA SER A 68 -5.39 -24.34 11.41
C SER A 68 -6.70 -23.70 11.88
N PRO A 69 -6.65 -22.58 12.63
CA PRO A 69 -7.86 -21.88 13.03
C PRO A 69 -8.74 -21.46 11.83
N ALA A 70 -8.13 -21.06 10.71
CA ALA A 70 -8.88 -20.78 9.48
C ALA A 70 -9.60 -22.02 8.93
N SER A 71 -8.95 -23.19 8.95
CA SER A 71 -9.55 -24.45 8.51
C SER A 71 -10.74 -24.84 9.38
N LEU A 72 -10.61 -24.71 10.72
CA LEU A 72 -11.70 -24.97 11.66
C LEU A 72 -12.87 -23.99 11.46
N HIS A 73 -12.58 -22.70 11.34
CA HIS A 73 -13.57 -21.68 11.02
C HIS A 73 -14.28 -21.96 9.69
N HIS A 74 -13.54 -22.44 8.67
CA HIS A 74 -14.10 -22.78 7.38
C HIS A 74 -15.08 -23.97 7.44
N ILE A 75 -14.76 -24.98 8.25
CA ILE A 75 -15.67 -26.11 8.51
C ILE A 75 -16.93 -25.63 9.23
N GLU A 76 -16.78 -24.78 10.24
CA GLU A 76 -17.90 -24.30 11.06
C GLU A 76 -18.86 -23.39 10.28
N VAL A 77 -18.33 -22.37 9.60
CA VAL A 77 -19.13 -21.30 8.97
C VAL A 77 -19.53 -21.65 7.54
N TRP A 78 -18.63 -22.31 6.80
CA TRP A 78 -18.80 -22.58 5.37
C TRP A 78 -19.03 -24.06 5.07
N ASN A 79 -19.19 -24.90 6.11
CA ASN A 79 -19.36 -26.35 5.98
C ASN A 79 -18.25 -27.02 5.16
N GLY A 80 -17.04 -26.42 5.15
CA GLY A 80 -15.90 -26.91 4.38
C GLY A 80 -16.11 -26.90 2.87
N CYS A 81 -16.93 -25.97 2.34
CA CYS A 81 -17.17 -25.87 0.90
C CYS A 81 -15.87 -25.63 0.10
N PRO A 82 -15.82 -25.94 -1.20
CA PRO A 82 -14.72 -25.48 -2.05
C PRO A 82 -14.51 -23.97 -1.92
N TYR A 83 -13.25 -23.50 -1.92
CA TYR A 83 -12.94 -22.07 -1.83
C TYR A 83 -13.61 -21.25 -2.94
N ASP A 84 -13.71 -21.82 -4.14
CA ASP A 84 -14.36 -21.19 -5.29
C ASP A 84 -15.87 -20.93 -5.08
N ASP A 85 -16.54 -21.59 -4.13
CA ASP A 85 -17.91 -21.26 -3.77
C ASP A 85 -17.99 -19.87 -3.11
N LEU A 86 -16.89 -19.38 -2.51
CA LEU A 86 -16.79 -18.01 -2.01
C LEU A 86 -16.78 -17.00 -3.17
N LEU A 87 -16.15 -17.34 -4.32
CA LEU A 87 -16.23 -16.50 -5.51
C LEU A 87 -17.68 -16.38 -6.00
N ASP A 88 -18.44 -17.48 -6.00
CA ASP A 88 -19.86 -17.43 -6.41
C ASP A 88 -20.75 -16.68 -5.43
N LYS A 89 -20.39 -16.67 -4.14
CA LYS A 89 -21.07 -15.91 -3.09
C LYS A 89 -20.65 -14.45 -3.04
N TRP A 90 -19.60 -14.07 -3.78
CA TRP A 90 -19.11 -12.70 -3.78
C TRP A 90 -20.08 -11.79 -4.53
N ASN A 91 -20.82 -11.02 -3.75
CA ASN A 91 -21.74 -10.01 -4.24
C ASN A 91 -21.20 -8.61 -3.93
N ALA A 92 -21.03 -7.77 -4.95
CA ALA A 92 -20.51 -6.40 -4.88
C ALA A 92 -21.60 -5.32 -5.07
N ASP A 93 -22.81 -5.55 -4.55
CA ASP A 93 -23.99 -4.67 -4.76
C ASP A 93 -23.78 -3.23 -4.26
N SER A 94 -23.03 -3.03 -3.18
CA SER A 94 -22.74 -1.70 -2.61
C SER A 94 -21.56 -1.01 -3.31
N PHE A 95 -20.87 -1.68 -4.24
CA PHE A 95 -19.62 -1.19 -4.81
C PHE A 95 -19.85 -0.11 -5.88
N SER A 96 -19.23 1.04 -5.66
CA SER A 96 -19.13 2.15 -6.60
C SER A 96 -17.67 2.61 -6.71
N ALA A 97 -17.02 2.32 -7.84
CA ALA A 97 -15.63 2.74 -8.07
C ALA A 97 -15.45 4.27 -7.95
N PRO A 98 -16.34 5.14 -8.50
CA PRO A 98 -16.22 6.58 -8.29
C PRO A 98 -16.26 7.01 -6.83
N ASP A 99 -17.11 6.39 -6.00
CA ASP A 99 -17.23 6.78 -4.59
C ASP A 99 -16.02 6.33 -3.77
N VAL A 100 -15.53 5.11 -4.01
CA VAL A 100 -14.33 4.58 -3.34
C VAL A 100 -13.07 5.37 -3.75
N ILE A 101 -12.88 5.64 -5.04
CA ILE A 101 -11.76 6.48 -5.50
C ILE A 101 -11.87 7.90 -4.95
N LYS A 102 -13.08 8.47 -4.88
CA LYS A 102 -13.29 9.79 -4.26
C LYS A 102 -12.88 9.76 -2.79
N GLN A 103 -13.24 8.72 -2.04
CA GLN A 103 -12.83 8.56 -0.65
C GLN A 103 -11.30 8.53 -0.50
N PHE A 104 -10.60 7.81 -1.38
CA PHE A 104 -9.13 7.76 -1.38
C PHE A 104 -8.50 9.11 -1.71
N ARG A 105 -9.06 9.84 -2.69
CA ARG A 105 -8.62 11.20 -3.02
C ARG A 105 -8.82 12.16 -1.85
N ASP A 106 -9.99 12.08 -1.22
CA ASP A 106 -10.34 12.95 -0.11
C ASP A 106 -9.49 12.63 1.14
N ALA A 107 -8.94 11.41 1.25
CA ALA A 107 -7.90 11.03 2.21
C ALA A 107 -6.51 11.61 1.88
N GLY A 108 -6.33 12.21 0.70
CA GLY A 108 -5.06 12.79 0.25
C GLY A 108 -4.16 11.84 -0.53
N ALA A 109 -4.68 10.72 -1.03
CA ALA A 109 -3.90 9.78 -1.83
C ALA A 109 -3.67 10.29 -3.26
N ASP A 110 -2.45 10.08 -3.76
CA ASP A 110 -2.02 10.45 -5.11
C ASP A 110 -2.25 9.32 -6.14
N TYR A 111 -2.27 8.07 -5.65
CA TYR A 111 -2.42 6.86 -6.46
C TYR A 111 -3.15 5.76 -5.69
N VAL A 112 -3.71 4.81 -6.43
CA VAL A 112 -4.32 3.59 -5.90
C VAL A 112 -3.71 2.38 -6.59
N VAL A 113 -3.38 1.33 -5.86
CA VAL A 113 -2.93 0.04 -6.40
C VAL A 113 -3.98 -1.01 -6.07
N LEU A 114 -4.62 -1.57 -7.11
CA LEU A 114 -5.64 -2.60 -6.95
C LEU A 114 -5.02 -3.99 -7.12
N THR A 115 -5.30 -4.91 -6.20
CA THR A 115 -5.11 -6.34 -6.41
C THR A 115 -5.92 -6.78 -7.63
N THR A 116 -5.27 -6.94 -8.79
CA THR A 116 -5.96 -7.42 -10.01
C THR A 116 -6.06 -8.94 -10.02
N LYS A 117 -5.06 -9.61 -9.44
CA LYS A 117 -5.02 -11.04 -9.12
C LYS A 117 -4.17 -11.23 -7.87
N HIS A 118 -4.71 -11.86 -6.84
CA HIS A 118 -3.94 -12.26 -5.65
C HIS A 118 -3.43 -13.71 -5.79
N HIS A 119 -2.81 -14.25 -4.75
CA HIS A 119 -2.25 -15.61 -4.75
C HIS A 119 -3.30 -16.70 -4.98
N ASP A 120 -4.58 -16.43 -4.69
CA ASP A 120 -5.67 -17.36 -4.96
C ASP A 120 -5.93 -17.59 -6.45
N GLY A 121 -5.35 -16.77 -7.33
CA GLY A 121 -5.45 -16.86 -8.78
C GLY A 121 -6.75 -16.29 -9.38
N ILE A 122 -7.65 -15.73 -8.58
CA ILE A 122 -8.89 -15.13 -9.10
C ILE A 122 -8.56 -13.77 -9.68
N THR A 123 -8.94 -13.56 -10.95
CA THR A 123 -8.73 -12.28 -11.63
C THR A 123 -9.96 -11.39 -11.51
N LEU A 124 -9.74 -10.10 -11.24
CA LEU A 124 -10.77 -9.06 -11.14
C LEU A 124 -11.17 -8.47 -12.51
N TRP A 125 -10.74 -9.13 -13.59
CA TRP A 125 -11.08 -8.82 -14.97
C TRP A 125 -11.17 -10.12 -15.78
N ASP A 126 -11.66 -10.04 -17.02
CA ASP A 126 -11.74 -11.22 -17.91
C ASP A 126 -10.36 -11.58 -18.50
N ALA A 127 -9.50 -12.14 -17.65
CA ALA A 127 -8.15 -12.52 -18.02
C ALA A 127 -8.11 -13.81 -18.84
N VAL A 128 -7.25 -13.86 -19.86
CA VAL A 128 -7.09 -15.06 -20.70
C VAL A 128 -6.61 -16.26 -19.89
N GLY A 129 -7.10 -17.45 -20.25
CA GLY A 129 -6.64 -18.72 -19.64
C GLY A 129 -7.17 -18.98 -18.22
N THR A 130 -8.04 -18.11 -17.68
CA THR A 130 -8.66 -18.33 -16.37
C THR A 130 -9.88 -19.27 -16.40
N ASN A 131 -10.33 -19.67 -17.59
CA ASN A 131 -11.46 -20.59 -17.79
C ASN A 131 -12.73 -20.20 -17.01
N GLY A 132 -13.05 -18.89 -16.97
CA GLY A 132 -14.20 -18.36 -16.24
C GLY A 132 -13.99 -18.19 -14.73
N ARG A 133 -12.78 -18.44 -14.21
CA ARG A 133 -12.42 -18.18 -12.81
C ARG A 133 -12.00 -16.71 -12.62
N ASN A 134 -12.95 -15.83 -12.87
CA ASN A 134 -12.78 -14.38 -12.81
C ASN A 134 -14.08 -13.66 -12.44
N THR A 135 -13.99 -12.41 -12.01
CA THR A 135 -15.16 -11.64 -11.53
C THR A 135 -16.11 -11.20 -12.62
N VAL A 136 -15.76 -11.33 -13.90
CA VAL A 136 -16.68 -11.05 -15.03
C VAL A 136 -17.60 -12.24 -15.27
N SER A 137 -17.04 -13.45 -15.18
CA SER A 137 -17.75 -14.69 -15.44
C SER A 137 -18.52 -15.21 -14.23
N ARG A 138 -18.03 -14.95 -13.01
CA ARG A 138 -18.59 -15.45 -11.74
C ARG A 138 -18.69 -14.32 -10.71
N GLY A 139 -19.45 -14.56 -9.64
CA GLY A 139 -19.56 -13.66 -8.50
C GLY A 139 -20.08 -12.28 -8.89
N PRO A 140 -19.27 -11.20 -8.78
CA PRO A 140 -19.74 -9.84 -9.06
C PRO A 140 -20.27 -9.58 -10.48
N HIS A 141 -19.93 -10.44 -11.45
CA HIS A 141 -20.23 -10.25 -12.88
C HIS A 141 -19.82 -8.88 -13.43
N ARG A 142 -18.65 -8.39 -12.98
CA ARG A 142 -18.11 -7.05 -13.25
C ARG A 142 -16.62 -7.10 -13.55
N ASN A 143 -16.19 -6.22 -14.43
CA ASN A 143 -14.76 -5.96 -14.70
C ASN A 143 -14.26 -4.89 -13.74
N LEU A 144 -13.93 -5.30 -12.51
CA LEU A 144 -13.60 -4.40 -11.42
C LEU A 144 -12.30 -3.62 -11.71
N VAL A 145 -11.33 -4.23 -12.40
CA VAL A 145 -10.10 -3.53 -12.83
C VAL A 145 -10.44 -2.35 -13.74
N ALA A 146 -11.31 -2.54 -14.74
CA ALA A 146 -11.73 -1.46 -15.63
C ALA A 146 -12.44 -0.33 -14.86
N GLU A 147 -13.30 -0.68 -13.91
CA GLU A 147 -14.05 0.30 -13.11
C GLU A 147 -13.13 1.15 -12.24
N TYR A 148 -12.18 0.53 -11.53
CA TYR A 148 -11.16 1.26 -10.76
C TYR A 148 -10.29 2.13 -11.66
N ALA A 149 -9.74 1.59 -12.76
CA ALA A 149 -8.88 2.34 -13.66
C ALA A 149 -9.59 3.58 -14.26
N ASN A 150 -10.85 3.42 -14.67
CA ASN A 150 -11.65 4.51 -15.23
C ASN A 150 -12.02 5.57 -14.18
N ALA A 151 -12.40 5.14 -12.97
CA ALA A 151 -12.73 6.05 -11.87
C ALA A 151 -11.49 6.86 -11.43
N SER A 152 -10.33 6.20 -11.27
CA SER A 152 -9.06 6.84 -10.94
C SER A 152 -8.70 7.94 -11.93
N ARG A 153 -8.69 7.62 -13.24
CA ARG A 153 -8.42 8.61 -14.29
C ARG A 153 -9.39 9.79 -14.25
N LYS A 154 -10.68 9.51 -14.11
CA LYS A 154 -11.72 10.55 -14.08
C LYS A 154 -11.58 11.49 -12.87
N LEU A 155 -11.09 10.99 -11.75
CA LEU A 155 -10.93 11.74 -10.50
C LEU A 155 -9.51 12.29 -10.28
N GLY A 156 -8.60 12.07 -11.23
CA GLY A 156 -7.23 12.58 -11.19
C GLY A 156 -6.29 11.81 -10.25
N ILE A 157 -6.62 10.56 -9.92
CA ILE A 157 -5.76 9.63 -9.18
C ILE A 157 -5.05 8.70 -10.17
N ARG A 158 -3.77 8.43 -9.91
CA ARG A 158 -2.97 7.46 -10.69
C ARG A 158 -3.39 6.02 -10.36
N PHE A 159 -3.45 5.14 -11.36
CA PHE A 159 -3.92 3.76 -11.19
C PHE A 159 -2.78 2.76 -11.31
N GLY A 160 -2.55 1.96 -10.28
CA GLY A 160 -1.63 0.83 -10.28
C GLY A 160 -2.36 -0.51 -10.30
N ALA A 161 -1.76 -1.48 -10.97
CA ALA A 161 -2.20 -2.86 -11.00
C ALA A 161 -1.23 -3.72 -10.18
N TYR A 162 -1.70 -4.23 -9.05
CA TYR A 162 -1.03 -5.32 -8.35
C TYR A 162 -1.29 -6.64 -9.05
N TYR A 163 -0.26 -7.47 -9.16
CA TYR A 163 -0.37 -8.81 -9.71
C TYR A 163 0.50 -9.80 -8.92
N SER A 164 -0.10 -10.88 -8.43
CA SER A 164 0.68 -11.99 -7.87
C SER A 164 1.31 -12.81 -9.01
N GLY A 165 2.55 -12.45 -9.34
CA GLY A 165 3.31 -13.11 -10.39
C GLY A 165 3.85 -14.45 -9.95
N GLY A 166 4.47 -14.52 -8.77
CA GLY A 166 5.17 -15.73 -8.36
C GLY A 166 4.35 -16.72 -7.54
N LEU A 167 3.04 -16.49 -7.31
CA LEU A 167 2.11 -17.48 -6.75
C LEU A 167 0.79 -17.52 -7.53
N ASP A 168 0.25 -18.73 -7.68
CA ASP A 168 -1.11 -18.98 -8.16
C ASP A 168 -1.57 -20.35 -7.64
N TRP A 169 -2.26 -20.34 -6.50
CA TRP A 169 -2.64 -21.55 -5.78
C TRP A 169 -3.68 -22.42 -6.49
N TYR A 170 -4.31 -21.89 -7.54
CA TYR A 170 -5.28 -22.63 -8.33
C TYR A 170 -4.63 -23.28 -9.55
N VAL A 171 -3.95 -22.49 -10.38
CA VAL A 171 -3.32 -22.99 -11.62
C VAL A 171 -2.11 -23.88 -11.31
N ARG A 172 -1.47 -23.66 -10.16
CA ARG A 172 -0.31 -24.42 -9.67
C ARG A 172 -0.51 -24.76 -8.18
N PRO A 173 -1.32 -25.81 -7.88
CA PRO A 173 -1.77 -26.12 -6.53
C PRO A 173 -0.69 -26.86 -5.71
N PHE A 174 0.39 -26.16 -5.39
CA PHE A 174 1.38 -26.67 -4.44
C PHE A 174 0.76 -26.88 -3.04
N PRO A 175 1.40 -27.71 -2.17
CA PRO A 175 1.01 -27.82 -0.77
C PRO A 175 0.95 -26.45 -0.08
N PRO A 176 0.10 -26.28 0.96
CA PRO A 176 0.02 -25.02 1.67
C PRO A 176 1.38 -24.61 2.21
N HIS A 177 1.66 -23.32 2.10
CA HIS A 177 2.89 -22.72 2.59
C HIS A 177 2.92 -22.73 4.11
N LEU A 178 4.06 -23.18 4.66
CA LEU A 178 4.35 -23.27 6.09
C LEU A 178 5.72 -22.66 6.43
N SER A 179 6.41 -22.09 5.45
CA SER A 179 7.72 -21.47 5.60
C SER A 179 7.97 -20.41 4.53
N HIS A 180 8.84 -19.44 4.82
CA HIS A 180 9.30 -18.45 3.85
C HIS A 180 9.97 -19.10 2.62
N GLU A 181 10.68 -20.22 2.82
CA GLU A 181 11.29 -21.01 1.73
C GLU A 181 10.22 -21.56 0.79
N SER A 182 9.11 -22.08 1.32
CA SER A 182 8.01 -22.57 0.47
C SER A 182 7.39 -21.45 -0.37
N VAL A 183 7.31 -20.24 0.18
CA VAL A 183 6.75 -19.08 -0.52
C VAL A 183 7.70 -18.57 -1.60
N ASN A 184 9.01 -18.51 -1.32
CA ASN A 184 9.97 -17.82 -2.18
C ASN A 184 10.78 -18.73 -3.13
N GLU A 185 10.86 -20.02 -2.83
CA GLU A 185 11.79 -20.94 -3.51
C GLU A 185 11.11 -22.23 -3.97
N THR A 186 10.64 -23.08 -3.04
CA THR A 186 10.36 -24.49 -3.34
C THR A 186 8.97 -24.75 -3.93
N ASN A 187 7.95 -23.99 -3.51
CA ASN A 187 6.56 -24.18 -3.96
C ASN A 187 6.11 -23.07 -4.90
N ARG A 188 6.96 -22.72 -5.87
CA ARG A 188 6.69 -21.67 -6.85
C ARG A 188 6.49 -22.20 -8.27
N PRO A 189 5.56 -21.60 -9.04
CA PRO A 189 5.32 -21.94 -10.42
C PRO A 189 6.39 -21.34 -11.33
N ASN A 190 7.40 -22.15 -11.68
CA ASN A 190 8.55 -21.72 -12.48
C ASN A 190 8.54 -22.24 -13.93
N ASP A 191 7.56 -23.04 -14.32
CA ASP A 191 7.47 -23.61 -15.66
C ASP A 191 7.09 -22.58 -16.74
N ILE A 192 7.45 -22.90 -17.99
CA ILE A 192 7.28 -22.00 -19.14
C ILE A 192 5.81 -21.71 -19.44
N GLU A 193 4.90 -22.66 -19.17
CA GLU A 193 3.47 -22.46 -19.43
C GLU A 193 2.90 -21.41 -18.50
N TYR A 194 3.25 -21.49 -17.21
CA TYR A 194 2.87 -20.48 -16.23
C TYR A 194 3.53 -19.12 -16.52
N ALA A 195 4.81 -19.09 -16.90
CA ALA A 195 5.49 -17.88 -17.37
C ALA A 195 4.74 -17.17 -18.51
N LYS A 196 4.29 -17.92 -19.52
CA LYS A 196 3.49 -17.36 -20.62
C LYS A 196 2.11 -16.91 -20.17
N TYR A 197 1.48 -17.66 -19.26
CA TYR A 197 0.19 -17.28 -18.67
C TYR A 197 0.26 -15.93 -17.95
N VAL A 198 1.25 -15.73 -17.07
CA VAL A 198 1.41 -14.45 -16.35
C VAL A 198 1.83 -13.31 -17.28
N ALA A 199 2.67 -13.58 -18.28
CA ALA A 199 3.05 -12.57 -19.27
C ALA A 199 1.84 -12.08 -20.08
N ASN A 200 0.97 -13.00 -20.51
CA ASN A 200 -0.27 -12.64 -21.21
C ASN A 200 -1.22 -11.80 -20.34
N HIS A 201 -1.32 -12.11 -19.04
CA HIS A 201 -2.13 -11.31 -18.10
C HIS A 201 -1.60 -9.88 -17.98
N LEU A 202 -0.28 -9.73 -17.79
CA LEU A 202 0.35 -8.43 -17.70
C LEU A 202 0.23 -7.65 -19.02
N ASP A 203 0.38 -8.30 -20.19
CA ASP A 203 0.14 -7.66 -21.48
C ASP A 203 -1.33 -7.17 -21.60
N GLN A 204 -2.32 -7.94 -21.13
CA GLN A 204 -3.71 -7.46 -21.07
C GLN A 204 -3.86 -6.26 -20.14
N LEU A 205 -3.25 -6.30 -18.95
CA LEU A 205 -3.32 -5.19 -17.99
C LEU A 205 -2.73 -3.91 -18.58
N ILE A 206 -1.57 -3.99 -19.23
CA ILE A 206 -0.91 -2.88 -19.91
C ILE A 206 -1.81 -2.31 -21.01
N ASN A 207 -2.26 -3.15 -21.94
CA ASN A 207 -2.98 -2.70 -23.14
C ASN A 207 -4.40 -2.22 -22.86
N LEU A 208 -5.10 -2.83 -21.90
CA LEU A 208 -6.49 -2.48 -21.60
C LEU A 208 -6.57 -1.35 -20.57
N TYR A 209 -5.69 -1.37 -19.58
CA TYR A 209 -5.83 -0.54 -18.39
C TYR A 209 -4.68 0.39 -18.14
N HIS A 210 -3.66 0.46 -19.00
CA HIS A 210 -2.56 1.44 -18.97
C HIS A 210 -2.21 1.90 -17.54
N PRO A 211 -1.79 0.99 -16.65
CA PRO A 211 -1.52 1.35 -15.27
C PRO A 211 -0.29 2.24 -15.19
N ASP A 212 -0.29 3.15 -14.23
CA ASP A 212 0.85 3.98 -13.83
C ASP A 212 1.85 3.18 -12.96
N ILE A 213 1.43 2.05 -12.38
CA ILE A 213 2.30 1.13 -11.63
C ILE A 213 1.95 -0.32 -11.98
N LEU A 214 2.94 -1.14 -12.34
CA LEU A 214 2.86 -2.60 -12.27
C LEU A 214 3.54 -3.06 -10.98
N TRP A 215 2.73 -3.49 -10.03
CA TRP A 215 3.18 -3.88 -8.69
C TRP A 215 3.16 -5.40 -8.59
N ASN A 216 4.30 -6.07 -8.83
CA ASN A 216 4.37 -7.52 -8.72
C ASN A 216 4.52 -7.98 -7.26
N ASP A 217 4.18 -9.23 -6.97
CA ASP A 217 4.39 -9.81 -5.66
C ASP A 217 4.86 -11.26 -5.66
N ILE A 218 5.55 -11.62 -4.57
CA ILE A 218 6.20 -12.92 -4.32
C ILE A 218 7.05 -13.38 -5.50
N ASN A 219 7.97 -12.52 -5.95
CA ASN A 219 8.93 -12.84 -7.02
C ASN A 219 8.21 -13.12 -8.37
N TYR A 220 8.92 -13.54 -9.42
CA TYR A 220 8.38 -13.79 -10.77
C TYR A 220 8.90 -15.13 -11.32
N PRO A 221 8.16 -15.85 -12.20
CA PRO A 221 8.61 -17.15 -12.72
C PRO A 221 10.01 -17.09 -13.31
N ASP A 222 10.91 -17.96 -12.86
CA ASP A 222 12.33 -17.88 -13.22
C ASP A 222 12.57 -18.03 -14.74
N THR A 223 11.75 -18.85 -15.41
CA THR A 223 11.82 -19.03 -16.87
C THR A 223 11.47 -17.77 -17.67
N ALA A 224 10.78 -16.80 -17.06
CA ALA A 224 10.48 -15.51 -17.67
C ALA A 224 11.47 -14.39 -17.30
N LYS A 225 12.45 -14.63 -16.42
CA LYS A 225 13.46 -13.65 -16.02
C LYS A 225 14.57 -13.47 -17.07
N ASN A 226 14.17 -13.15 -18.28
CA ASN A 226 15.06 -12.94 -19.42
C ASN A 226 14.62 -11.71 -20.22
N THR A 227 15.50 -11.24 -21.11
CA THR A 227 15.31 -10.03 -21.94
C THR A 227 15.13 -10.35 -23.43
N THR A 228 15.13 -11.62 -23.82
CA THR A 228 15.18 -12.06 -25.23
C THR A 228 13.86 -12.62 -25.71
N GLU A 229 13.18 -13.44 -24.88
CA GLU A 229 11.94 -14.10 -25.23
C GLU A 229 10.77 -13.11 -25.27
N THR A 230 9.75 -13.40 -26.07
CA THR A 230 8.56 -12.54 -26.21
C THR A 230 7.78 -12.42 -24.90
N TYR A 231 7.71 -13.51 -24.13
CA TYR A 231 7.15 -13.59 -22.79
C TYR A 231 8.16 -13.21 -21.68
N GLY A 232 9.40 -12.89 -22.06
CA GLY A 232 10.45 -12.49 -21.14
C GLY A 232 10.16 -11.13 -20.51
N LEU A 233 10.42 -11.01 -19.22
CA LEU A 233 10.08 -9.84 -18.42
C LEU A 233 10.77 -8.56 -18.92
N GLY A 234 12.00 -8.63 -19.42
CA GLY A 234 12.67 -7.47 -19.99
C GLY A 234 11.96 -6.90 -21.22
N ARG A 235 11.44 -7.78 -22.09
CA ARG A 235 10.63 -7.36 -23.25
C ARG A 235 9.27 -6.82 -22.82
N LEU A 236 8.69 -7.37 -21.76
CA LEU A 236 7.44 -6.88 -21.19
C LEU A 236 7.61 -5.48 -20.61
N PHE A 237 8.68 -5.23 -19.85
CA PHE A 237 9.00 -3.89 -19.33
C PHE A 237 9.24 -2.87 -20.45
N ALA A 238 9.96 -3.23 -21.51
CA ALA A 238 10.12 -2.34 -22.66
C ALA A 238 8.76 -1.96 -23.28
N ARG A 239 7.87 -2.93 -23.53
CA ARG A 239 6.50 -2.67 -24.03
C ARG A 239 5.68 -1.82 -23.07
N TYR A 240 5.81 -2.08 -21.77
CA TYR A 240 5.14 -1.32 -20.73
C TYR A 240 5.58 0.15 -20.75
N TYR A 241 6.87 0.43 -20.81
CA TYR A 241 7.37 1.80 -20.85
C TYR A 241 7.07 2.52 -22.18
N ASP A 242 6.98 1.80 -23.30
CA ASP A 242 6.50 2.38 -24.56
C ASP A 242 5.02 2.78 -24.48
N THR A 243 4.20 1.98 -23.80
CA THR A 243 2.75 2.19 -23.66
C THR A 243 2.40 3.19 -22.56
N CYS A 244 3.14 3.14 -21.45
CA CYS A 244 3.02 3.96 -20.26
C CYS A 244 4.39 4.64 -19.97
N PRO A 245 4.74 5.73 -20.66
CA PRO A 245 6.05 6.38 -20.51
C PRO A 245 6.34 6.95 -19.12
N GLU A 246 5.31 7.17 -18.30
CA GLU A 246 5.42 7.55 -16.88
C GLU A 246 5.11 6.39 -15.91
N GLY A 247 4.94 5.17 -16.43
CA GLY A 247 4.67 3.97 -15.65
C GLY A 247 5.88 3.55 -14.81
N LEU A 248 5.63 2.81 -13.73
CA LEU A 248 6.63 2.30 -12.80
C LEU A 248 6.49 0.80 -12.55
N VAL A 249 7.58 0.14 -12.16
CA VAL A 249 7.61 -1.23 -11.65
C VAL A 249 8.33 -1.27 -10.29
N ASN A 250 7.81 -2.06 -9.34
CA ASN A 250 8.46 -2.26 -8.03
C ASN A 250 9.66 -3.23 -8.13
N ASP A 251 10.27 -3.59 -7.00
CA ASP A 251 11.46 -4.48 -6.92
C ASP A 251 11.13 -5.97 -6.71
N ARG A 252 9.85 -6.33 -6.60
CA ARG A 252 9.43 -7.70 -6.25
C ARG A 252 9.42 -8.67 -7.42
N TRP A 253 10.02 -8.32 -8.56
CA TRP A 253 10.22 -9.23 -9.69
C TRP A 253 11.47 -10.09 -9.52
N CYS A 254 12.39 -9.68 -8.64
CA CYS A 254 13.71 -10.29 -8.41
C CYS A 254 14.52 -10.46 -9.70
N VAL A 255 14.58 -9.39 -10.49
CA VAL A 255 15.49 -9.17 -11.62
C VAL A 255 16.30 -7.90 -11.37
N PRO A 256 17.39 -7.64 -12.12
CA PRO A 256 18.23 -6.46 -11.87
C PRO A 256 17.53 -5.10 -12.03
N HIS A 257 16.42 -5.02 -12.78
CA HIS A 257 15.70 -3.76 -13.02
C HIS A 257 14.49 -3.59 -12.09
N ALA A 258 14.38 -2.40 -11.49
CA ALA A 258 13.22 -1.90 -10.74
C ALA A 258 13.25 -0.37 -10.73
N ASP A 259 12.09 0.30 -10.71
CA ASP A 259 12.05 1.77 -10.60
C ASP A 259 12.09 2.26 -9.13
N TYR A 260 11.70 1.41 -8.18
CA TYR A 260 11.72 1.68 -6.74
C TYR A 260 11.70 0.38 -5.92
N VAL A 261 12.18 0.45 -4.68
CA VAL A 261 12.24 -0.70 -3.75
C VAL A 261 11.09 -0.70 -2.74
N THR A 262 10.74 -1.87 -2.21
CA THR A 262 9.60 -2.02 -1.28
C THR A 262 9.99 -2.64 0.06
N SER A 263 9.47 -2.07 1.14
CA SER A 263 9.40 -2.67 2.49
C SER A 263 7.94 -2.94 2.86
N GLU A 264 7.70 -3.81 3.85
CA GLU A 264 6.34 -4.21 4.23
C GLU A 264 6.22 -4.41 5.73
N TYR A 265 5.31 -3.67 6.38
CA TYR A 265 5.24 -3.63 7.86
C TYR A 265 6.63 -3.40 8.47
N GLN A 266 7.17 -4.40 9.19
CA GLN A 266 8.51 -4.39 9.80
C GLN A 266 9.55 -5.18 9.00
N MET A 267 9.16 -5.73 7.85
CA MET A 267 10.02 -6.53 6.97
C MET A 267 10.73 -5.65 5.93
N PHE A 268 12.02 -5.91 5.72
CA PHE A 268 12.88 -5.22 4.75
C PHE A 268 13.07 -3.71 4.99
N LEU A 269 13.06 -3.26 6.25
CA LEU A 269 13.26 -1.84 6.59
C LEU A 269 14.63 -1.29 6.18
N ASP A 270 15.61 -2.15 5.91
CA ASP A 270 16.91 -1.78 5.35
C ASP A 270 16.81 -1.15 3.94
N LYS A 271 15.68 -1.36 3.24
CA LYS A 271 15.39 -0.73 1.94
C LYS A 271 14.94 0.72 2.05
N GLU A 272 14.48 1.19 3.22
CA GLU A 272 13.92 2.54 3.40
C GLU A 272 14.95 3.68 3.36
N ASN A 273 16.18 3.38 2.96
CA ASN A 273 17.23 4.37 2.72
C ASN A 273 17.89 4.17 1.34
N GLN A 274 17.32 3.32 0.47
CA GLN A 274 17.87 2.98 -0.84
C GLN A 274 17.22 3.80 -1.96
N GLY A 275 17.46 5.12 -1.96
CA GLY A 275 16.97 6.00 -3.02
C GLY A 275 15.46 6.20 -2.99
N ILE A 276 14.73 5.62 -3.95
CA ILE A 276 13.27 5.70 -4.05
C ILE A 276 12.70 4.39 -3.50
N TRP A 277 11.92 4.50 -2.44
CA TRP A 277 11.34 3.35 -1.75
C TRP A 277 9.89 3.59 -1.35
N GLU A 278 9.10 2.54 -1.19
CA GLU A 278 7.71 2.54 -0.75
C GLU A 278 7.52 1.51 0.38
N ASN A 279 6.98 1.92 1.52
CA ASN A 279 6.55 0.99 2.57
C ASN A 279 5.06 0.71 2.40
N CYS A 280 4.68 -0.56 2.30
CA CYS A 280 3.28 -0.98 2.29
C CYS A 280 2.87 -1.65 3.62
N ARG A 281 1.67 -1.33 4.09
CA ARG A 281 1.03 -1.98 5.24
C ARG A 281 -0.47 -1.80 5.19
N GLY A 282 -1.25 -2.70 5.77
CA GLY A 282 -2.67 -2.44 6.06
C GLY A 282 -2.87 -1.33 7.09
N ILE A 283 -4.08 -0.74 7.12
CA ILE A 283 -4.51 0.05 8.28
C ILE A 283 -4.53 -0.84 9.53
N GLY A 284 -4.97 -2.11 9.40
CA GLY A 284 -4.85 -3.14 10.44
C GLY A 284 -3.60 -4.00 10.30
N LEU A 285 -3.70 -5.26 10.75
CA LEU A 285 -2.68 -6.29 10.58
C LEU A 285 -2.86 -7.06 9.27
N SER A 286 -4.08 -7.11 8.73
CA SER A 286 -4.40 -7.70 7.42
C SER A 286 -4.41 -6.64 6.31
N PHE A 287 -4.12 -7.05 5.06
CA PHE A 287 -4.44 -6.24 3.88
C PHE A 287 -5.89 -6.45 3.43
N GLY A 288 -6.31 -7.71 3.30
CA GLY A 288 -7.68 -8.09 2.97
C GLY A 288 -8.63 -7.83 4.13
N TYR A 289 -9.93 -7.72 3.85
CA TYR A 289 -10.94 -7.52 4.88
C TYR A 289 -10.88 -8.62 5.95
N ASN A 290 -10.71 -8.22 7.22
CA ASN A 290 -10.82 -9.10 8.38
C ASN A 290 -11.88 -8.57 9.34
N GLN A 291 -12.95 -9.35 9.54
CA GLN A 291 -14.07 -8.98 10.41
C GLN A 291 -13.71 -8.97 11.90
N LEU A 292 -12.57 -9.57 12.27
CA LEU A 292 -12.07 -9.58 13.65
C LEU A 292 -11.25 -8.34 13.98
N GLU A 293 -10.98 -7.47 13.02
CA GLU A 293 -10.20 -6.25 13.23
C GLU A 293 -11.06 -5.01 13.49
N GLY A 294 -10.58 -4.17 14.39
CA GLY A 294 -11.06 -2.82 14.66
C GLY A 294 -9.91 -1.80 14.76
N PRO A 295 -10.21 -0.55 15.17
CA PRO A 295 -9.21 0.51 15.35
C PRO A 295 -8.02 0.17 16.26
N GLU A 296 -8.17 -0.83 17.13
CA GLU A 296 -7.14 -1.30 18.07
C GLU A 296 -6.08 -2.19 17.41
N ASN A 297 -6.35 -2.74 16.23
CA ASN A 297 -5.42 -3.63 15.50
C ASN A 297 -4.47 -2.87 14.57
N GLY A 298 -4.50 -1.53 14.61
CA GLY A 298 -3.71 -0.68 13.74
C GLY A 298 -3.19 0.57 14.45
N PRO A 299 -2.24 1.28 13.83
CA PRO A 299 -1.81 2.58 14.30
C PRO A 299 -2.98 3.57 14.27
N HIS A 300 -2.98 4.49 15.22
CA HIS A 300 -3.89 5.62 15.21
C HIS A 300 -3.65 6.47 13.94
N PRO A 301 -4.68 7.11 13.33
CA PRO A 301 -4.51 7.93 12.13
C PRO A 301 -3.39 8.98 12.22
N ARG A 302 -3.19 9.56 13.40
CA ARG A 302 -2.10 10.54 13.65
C ARG A 302 -0.70 9.91 13.67
N GLU A 303 -0.58 8.63 13.99
CA GLU A 303 0.68 7.88 13.84
C GLU A 303 0.95 7.59 12.36
N ILE A 304 -0.08 7.29 11.57
CA ILE A 304 0.05 7.17 10.10
C ILE A 304 0.53 8.49 9.49
N MET A 305 -0.01 9.63 9.94
CA MET A 305 0.47 10.96 9.50
C MET A 305 1.96 11.18 9.83
N HIS A 306 2.41 10.77 11.03
CA HIS A 306 3.82 10.79 11.39
C HIS A 306 4.66 9.94 10.41
N THR A 307 4.23 8.71 10.14
CA THR A 307 4.90 7.79 9.21
C THR A 307 4.97 8.36 7.78
N ILE A 308 3.92 9.03 7.31
CA ILE A 308 3.94 9.74 6.00
C ILE A 308 5.00 10.83 5.98
N VAL A 309 5.10 11.64 7.04
CA VAL A 309 6.10 12.71 7.14
C VAL A 309 7.51 12.12 7.20
N ASP A 310 7.73 11.10 8.04
CA ASP A 310 9.04 10.46 8.18
C ASP A 310 9.51 9.76 6.89
N ALA A 311 8.58 9.14 6.15
CA ALA A 311 8.87 8.61 4.83
C ALA A 311 9.21 9.74 3.84
N ALA A 312 8.42 10.81 3.78
CA ALA A 312 8.63 11.91 2.83
C ALA A 312 10.02 12.56 2.97
N VAL A 313 10.49 12.79 4.20
CA VAL A 313 11.83 13.36 4.45
C VAL A 313 12.98 12.39 4.15
N ARG A 314 12.68 11.13 3.89
CA ARG A 314 13.65 10.10 3.47
C ARG A 314 13.45 9.70 2.00
N ASN A 315 12.79 10.56 1.22
CA ASN A 315 12.44 10.30 -0.19
C ASN A 315 11.56 9.06 -0.41
N GLY A 316 10.84 8.64 0.64
CA GLY A 316 9.91 7.51 0.65
C GLY A 316 8.45 7.93 0.46
N ARG A 317 7.59 6.92 0.39
CA ARG A 317 6.13 7.05 0.43
C ARG A 317 5.49 5.85 1.13
N ILE A 318 4.25 6.03 1.56
CA ILE A 318 3.45 4.99 2.19
C ILE A 318 2.35 4.53 1.24
N LEU A 319 2.26 3.23 1.04
CA LEU A 319 1.16 2.57 0.35
C LEU A 319 0.24 1.90 1.38
N LEU A 320 -0.80 2.63 1.78
CA LEU A 320 -1.67 2.25 2.89
C LEU A 320 -2.80 1.32 2.43
N GLY A 321 -2.84 0.11 3.00
CA GLY A 321 -3.73 -0.97 2.63
C GLY A 321 -5.11 -0.86 3.26
N VAL A 322 -6.13 -1.02 2.43
CA VAL A 322 -7.54 -1.15 2.81
C VAL A 322 -8.11 -2.46 2.28
N GLY A 323 -9.02 -3.04 3.06
CA GLY A 323 -9.68 -4.30 2.75
C GLY A 323 -11.18 -4.10 2.62
N PRO A 324 -11.72 -3.89 1.41
CA PRO A 324 -13.16 -3.81 1.20
C PRO A 324 -13.84 -5.14 1.57
N LYS A 325 -15.02 -5.04 2.15
CA LYS A 325 -15.94 -6.16 2.36
C LYS A 325 -16.39 -6.74 1.02
N ALA A 326 -16.99 -7.93 1.02
CA ALA A 326 -17.54 -8.54 -0.19
C ALA A 326 -18.45 -7.58 -0.99
N ASP A 327 -19.30 -6.81 -0.31
CA ASP A 327 -20.21 -5.84 -0.93
C ASP A 327 -19.52 -4.63 -1.58
N GLY A 328 -18.22 -4.47 -1.37
CA GLY A 328 -17.37 -3.39 -1.88
C GLY A 328 -17.36 -2.13 -1.02
N SER A 329 -18.05 -2.13 0.13
CA SER A 329 -17.90 -1.08 1.14
C SER A 329 -16.63 -1.29 1.97
N LEU A 330 -16.01 -0.21 2.43
CA LEU A 330 -14.98 -0.29 3.45
C LEU A 330 -15.62 -0.46 4.83
N PRO A 331 -14.98 -1.22 5.75
CA PRO A 331 -15.34 -1.16 7.17
C PRO A 331 -15.36 0.29 7.67
N GLU A 332 -16.31 0.61 8.55
CA GLU A 332 -16.50 1.98 9.04
C GLU A 332 -15.23 2.52 9.69
N TRP A 333 -14.51 1.69 10.45
CA TRP A 333 -13.28 2.10 11.11
C TRP A 333 -12.15 2.45 10.13
N GLN A 334 -12.03 1.73 9.01
CA GLN A 334 -11.08 2.07 7.93
C GLN A 334 -11.49 3.37 7.24
N SER A 335 -12.79 3.54 6.99
CA SER A 335 -13.34 4.78 6.41
C SER A 335 -13.09 6.00 7.31
N ASN A 336 -13.26 5.85 8.62
CA ASN A 336 -13.00 6.89 9.60
C ASN A 336 -11.50 7.21 9.67
N ALA A 337 -10.62 6.20 9.66
CA ALA A 337 -9.18 6.41 9.63
C ALA A 337 -8.73 7.20 8.39
N LEU A 338 -9.24 6.84 7.20
CA LEU A 338 -8.97 7.59 5.96
C LEU A 338 -9.49 9.03 6.03
N SER A 339 -10.70 9.23 6.57
CA SER A 339 -11.27 10.56 6.76
C SER A 339 -10.41 11.43 7.70
N ASP A 340 -9.93 10.85 8.81
CA ASP A 340 -9.06 11.55 9.75
C ASP A 340 -7.72 11.93 9.12
N ILE A 341 -7.11 11.03 8.33
CA ILE A 341 -5.92 11.34 7.53
C ILE A 341 -6.20 12.47 6.55
N GLY A 342 -7.31 12.39 5.81
CA GLY A 342 -7.74 13.40 4.83
C GLY A 342 -7.92 14.80 5.42
N ASN A 343 -8.49 14.88 6.62
CA ASN A 343 -8.71 16.14 7.34
C ASN A 343 -7.41 16.92 7.59
N TRP A 344 -6.30 16.22 7.83
CA TRP A 344 -4.97 16.83 7.94
C TRP A 344 -4.29 17.02 6.57
N MET A 345 -4.39 16.02 5.69
CA MET A 345 -3.79 16.03 4.35
C MET A 345 -4.25 17.21 3.50
N LYS A 346 -5.47 17.73 3.70
CA LYS A 346 -5.94 18.98 3.08
C LYS A 346 -4.96 20.15 3.23
N TYR A 347 -4.23 20.22 4.35
CA TYR A 347 -3.26 21.27 4.64
C TYR A 347 -1.83 20.80 4.39
N ALA A 348 -1.54 19.52 4.67
CA ALA A 348 -0.19 18.98 4.58
C ALA A 348 0.23 18.61 3.15
N HIS A 349 -0.69 18.07 2.33
CA HIS A 349 -0.39 17.54 0.99
C HIS A 349 0.36 18.52 0.07
N PRO A 350 -0.05 19.80 -0.06
CA PRO A 350 0.68 20.77 -0.88
C PRO A 350 2.12 21.06 -0.41
N ILE A 351 2.44 20.71 0.84
CA ILE A 351 3.76 20.89 1.45
C ILE A 351 4.57 19.62 1.28
N ILE A 352 4.08 18.48 1.80
CA ILE A 352 4.82 17.22 1.82
C ILE A 352 5.09 16.68 0.41
N SER A 353 4.24 17.00 -0.57
CA SER A 353 4.46 16.62 -1.98
C SER A 353 5.72 17.23 -2.59
N ASN A 354 6.28 18.27 -2.00
CA ASN A 354 7.54 18.87 -2.44
C ASN A 354 8.73 18.47 -1.56
N ILE A 355 8.52 17.74 -0.46
CA ILE A 355 9.57 17.31 0.45
C ILE A 355 10.15 15.99 -0.04
N ASP A 356 11.48 15.93 -0.15
CA ASP A 356 12.21 14.73 -0.55
C ASP A 356 13.42 14.40 0.34
N LYS A 357 13.74 15.27 1.31
CA LYS A 357 14.89 15.10 2.20
C LYS A 357 14.66 15.75 3.58
N ARG A 358 15.43 15.29 4.56
CA ARG A 358 15.50 15.88 5.89
C ARG A 358 16.06 17.30 5.80
N GLY A 359 15.49 18.19 6.61
CA GLY A 359 16.05 19.52 6.82
C GLY A 359 17.36 19.48 7.59
N LYS A 360 18.17 20.53 7.43
CA LYS A 360 19.44 20.72 8.14
C LYS A 360 19.22 21.37 9.50
N SER A 361 18.11 22.08 9.71
CA SER A 361 17.79 22.70 11.00
C SER A 361 17.57 21.63 12.07
N ASN A 362 17.99 21.93 13.30
CA ASN A 362 17.91 21.01 14.44
C ASN A 362 17.10 21.62 15.60
N PRO A 363 15.79 21.87 15.40
CA PRO A 363 14.94 22.45 16.42
C PRO A 363 14.84 21.51 17.64
N LYS A 364 14.82 22.10 18.84
CA LYS A 364 14.68 21.33 20.09
C LYS A 364 13.24 21.32 20.54
N LEU A 365 12.74 20.16 20.91
CA LEU A 365 11.41 19.99 21.47
C LEU A 365 11.49 19.96 23.00
N ASP A 366 10.77 20.87 23.65
CA ASP A 366 10.46 20.80 25.06
C ASP A 366 9.05 20.21 25.24
N GLY A 367 8.95 19.10 25.98
CA GLY A 367 7.70 18.37 26.20
C GLY A 367 7.77 16.96 25.65
N ASP A 368 6.67 16.21 25.82
CA ASP A 368 6.55 14.85 25.31
C ASP A 368 5.95 14.86 23.90
N GLY A 369 6.81 14.72 22.89
CA GLY A 369 6.41 14.72 21.50
C GLY A 369 7.53 14.32 20.56
N TRP A 370 7.23 14.48 19.26
CA TRP A 370 8.18 14.27 18.19
C TRP A 370 8.27 15.51 17.30
N ILE A 371 9.41 15.64 16.63
CA ILE A 371 9.68 16.72 15.69
C ILE A 371 10.40 16.16 14.48
N ILE A 372 9.93 16.50 13.28
CA ILE A 372 10.57 16.15 12.01
C ILE A 372 10.74 17.43 11.21
N VAL A 373 11.92 17.63 10.63
CA VAL A 373 12.18 18.73 9.70
C VAL A 373 12.31 18.17 8.30
N GLY A 374 11.48 18.68 7.38
CA GLY A 374 11.56 18.38 5.95
C GLY A 374 11.99 19.59 5.14
N ASN A 375 12.61 19.34 3.99
CA ASN A 375 13.13 20.37 3.09
C ASN A 375 12.60 20.13 1.67
N ASP A 376 12.08 21.18 1.03
CA ASP A 376 11.51 21.13 -0.33
C ASP A 376 12.47 21.64 -1.43
N GLY A 377 13.74 21.82 -1.09
CA GLY A 377 14.79 22.42 -1.90
C GLY A 377 14.89 23.95 -1.82
N LYS A 378 13.89 24.62 -1.24
CA LYS A 378 13.86 26.10 -1.11
C LYS A 378 13.69 26.56 0.33
N GLN A 379 13.00 25.77 1.14
CA GLN A 379 12.62 26.11 2.50
C GLN A 379 12.48 24.85 3.35
N GLU A 380 12.47 25.06 4.67
CA GLU A 380 12.29 23.99 5.64
C GLU A 380 10.96 24.12 6.37
N TYR A 381 10.43 22.96 6.72
CA TYR A 381 9.16 22.81 7.42
C TYR A 381 9.37 21.92 8.63
N VAL A 382 8.94 22.42 9.79
CA VAL A 382 8.91 21.69 11.04
C VAL A 382 7.52 21.08 11.19
N PHE A 383 7.48 19.76 11.30
CA PHE A 383 6.32 18.97 11.69
C PHE A 383 6.46 18.60 13.16
N VAL A 384 5.44 18.87 13.97
CA VAL A 384 5.51 18.61 15.41
C VAL A 384 4.16 18.15 15.95
N ALA A 385 4.18 17.16 16.83
CA ALA A 385 3.00 16.66 17.53
C ALA A 385 3.38 16.04 18.89
N PRO A 386 2.44 15.91 19.84
CA PRO A 386 2.67 15.18 21.09
C PRO A 386 2.85 13.67 20.84
N SER A 387 3.53 12.98 21.77
CA SER A 387 3.83 11.55 21.62
C SER A 387 2.57 10.70 21.74
N ASN A 388 1.60 11.13 22.55
CA ASN A 388 0.31 10.46 22.66
C ASN A 388 -0.63 10.92 21.52
N PRO A 389 -0.88 10.08 20.49
CA PRO A 389 -1.71 10.44 19.35
C PRO A 389 -3.19 10.56 19.72
N LYS A 390 -3.61 10.11 20.92
CA LYS A 390 -5.00 10.16 21.41
C LYS A 390 -5.24 11.29 22.41
N ALA A 391 -4.26 12.17 22.65
CA ALA A 391 -4.41 13.25 23.60
C ALA A 391 -5.55 14.21 23.20
N ASP A 392 -6.49 14.44 24.13
CA ASP A 392 -7.55 15.44 24.00
C ASP A 392 -6.97 16.86 24.12
N HIS A 393 -5.92 17.04 24.92
CA HIS A 393 -5.18 18.30 25.04
C HIS A 393 -3.70 18.01 25.20
N ALA A 394 -2.86 18.78 24.52
CA ALA A 394 -1.42 18.70 24.68
C ALA A 394 -0.76 20.05 24.40
N HIS A 395 0.41 20.25 24.97
CA HIS A 395 1.24 21.42 24.73
C HIS A 395 2.68 20.97 24.51
N VAL A 396 3.32 21.52 23.49
CA VAL A 396 4.76 21.37 23.27
C VAL A 396 5.36 22.72 22.92
N THR A 397 6.64 22.92 23.25
CA THR A 397 7.38 24.11 22.84
C THR A 397 8.53 23.71 21.93
N VAL A 398 8.61 24.31 20.75
CA VAL A 398 9.69 24.13 19.80
C VAL A 398 10.65 25.32 19.92
N ARG A 399 11.91 25.06 20.25
CA ARG A 399 12.98 26.05 20.18
C ARG A 399 13.65 25.97 18.83
N LEU A 400 13.67 27.09 18.12
CA LEU A 400 14.24 27.23 16.79
C LEU A 400 15.51 28.06 16.87
N ASP A 401 16.51 27.70 16.07
CA ASP A 401 17.69 28.55 15.89
C ASP A 401 17.41 29.77 14.99
N PHE A 402 16.26 29.76 14.29
CA PHE A 402 15.85 30.75 13.30
C PHE A 402 14.42 31.25 13.55
N PRO A 403 14.08 32.48 13.12
CA PRO A 403 12.72 32.98 13.23
C PRO A 403 11.74 32.15 12.38
N ILE A 404 10.49 32.07 12.83
CA ILE A 404 9.41 31.49 12.03
C ILE A 404 9.09 32.41 10.84
N LYS A 405 8.89 31.82 9.68
CA LYS A 405 8.40 32.55 8.50
C LYS A 405 6.88 32.52 8.43
N LYS A 406 6.27 31.35 8.70
CA LYS A 406 4.83 31.16 8.63
C LYS A 406 4.38 29.92 9.41
N ALA A 407 3.33 30.06 10.21
CA ALA A 407 2.60 28.94 10.77
C ALA A 407 1.44 28.55 9.83
N ILE A 408 1.26 27.26 9.54
CA ILE A 408 0.11 26.76 8.77
C ILE A 408 -1.07 26.59 9.72
N SER A 409 -2.20 27.23 9.40
CA SER A 409 -3.42 27.11 10.20
C SER A 409 -4.03 25.72 10.00
N ILE A 410 -4.09 24.95 11.07
CA ILE A 410 -4.65 23.59 11.11
C ILE A 410 -5.73 23.55 12.19
N PRO A 411 -6.93 23.00 11.91
CA PRO A 411 -7.99 22.92 12.90
C PRO A 411 -7.53 22.27 14.20
N GLY A 412 -7.84 22.93 15.31
CA GLY A 412 -7.52 22.48 16.66
C GLY A 412 -6.06 22.60 17.08
N VAL A 413 -5.20 23.22 16.26
CA VAL A 413 -3.80 23.54 16.58
C VAL A 413 -3.64 25.06 16.65
N SER A 414 -3.14 25.56 17.79
CA SER A 414 -2.78 26.97 17.98
C SER A 414 -1.27 27.11 18.08
N ILE A 415 -0.70 28.09 17.38
CA ILE A 415 0.74 28.32 17.32
C ILE A 415 1.02 29.77 17.70
N THR A 416 1.84 29.97 18.74
CA THR A 416 2.28 31.30 19.20
C THR A 416 3.80 31.36 19.24
N SER A 417 4.37 32.46 18.74
CA SER A 417 5.82 32.64 18.68
C SER A 417 6.29 33.76 19.60
N HIS A 418 7.32 33.48 20.39
CA HIS A 418 8.00 34.44 21.26
C HIS A 418 9.51 34.32 21.07
N GLY A 419 10.07 35.20 20.23
CA GLY A 419 11.50 35.14 19.86
C GLY A 419 11.82 33.86 19.10
N SER A 420 12.78 33.08 19.61
CA SER A 420 13.19 31.78 19.07
C SER A 420 12.36 30.59 19.58
N SER A 421 11.34 30.83 20.41
CA SER A 421 10.47 29.77 20.93
C SER A 421 9.09 29.82 20.28
N VAL A 422 8.57 28.66 19.92
CA VAL A 422 7.23 28.48 19.37
C VAL A 422 6.44 27.55 20.28
N SER A 423 5.39 28.06 20.89
CA SER A 423 4.43 27.27 21.66
C SER A 423 3.35 26.73 20.74
N VAL A 424 3.07 25.43 20.85
CA VAL A 424 2.07 24.72 20.05
C VAL A 424 1.08 24.04 20.99
N ASP A 425 -0.16 24.50 20.96
CA ASP A 425 -1.27 23.96 21.74
C ASP A 425 -2.19 23.12 20.86
N PHE A 426 -2.43 21.89 21.29
CA PHE A 426 -3.35 20.94 20.67
C PHE A 426 -4.63 20.87 21.51
N SER A 427 -5.76 21.17 20.88
CA SER A 427 -7.10 21.02 21.48
C SER A 427 -7.73 19.71 21.06
N LYS A 428 -8.85 19.32 21.68
CA LYS A 428 -9.57 18.07 21.36
C LYS A 428 -9.93 17.91 19.88
N LYS A 429 -10.02 19.01 19.14
CA LYS A 429 -10.37 19.03 17.71
C LYS A 429 -9.15 18.97 16.78
N TRP A 430 -7.94 18.75 17.31
CA TRP A 430 -6.73 18.76 16.48
C TRP A 430 -6.75 17.64 15.45
N VAL A 431 -6.59 17.99 14.18
CA VAL A 431 -6.73 17.00 13.09
C VAL A 431 -5.42 16.31 12.73
N GLY A 432 -4.28 16.82 13.20
CA GLY A 432 -2.97 16.19 12.96
C GLY A 432 -1.81 17.11 13.33
N PRO A 433 -0.57 16.69 13.01
CA PRO A 433 0.65 17.42 13.36
C PRO A 433 0.62 18.89 12.92
N ALA A 434 1.19 19.76 13.77
CA ALA A 434 1.39 21.16 13.43
C ALA A 434 2.46 21.29 12.34
N ILE A 435 2.33 22.29 11.46
CA ILE A 435 3.28 22.56 10.37
C ILE A 435 3.74 24.02 10.45
N ILE A 436 5.05 24.21 10.59
CA ILE A 436 5.68 25.53 10.73
C ILE A 436 6.74 25.67 9.63
N GLN A 437 6.60 26.67 8.77
CA GLN A 437 7.62 27.07 7.82
C GLN A 437 8.65 27.95 8.53
N ILE A 438 9.93 27.58 8.40
CA ILE A 438 11.06 28.31 8.97
C ILE A 438 11.94 28.90 7.86
N GLU A 439 12.71 29.93 8.18
CA GLU A 439 13.77 30.41 7.29
C GLU A 439 14.86 29.34 7.15
N SER A 440 15.24 29.02 5.92
CA SER A 440 16.33 28.06 5.66
C SER A 440 17.67 28.72 5.96
N GLN A 441 18.64 27.95 6.46
CA GLN A 441 20.05 28.33 6.35
C GLN A 441 20.38 28.49 4.86
N MET A 442 20.36 29.72 4.34
CA MET A 442 21.00 29.97 3.05
C MET A 442 22.46 29.56 3.20
N GLU A 443 22.93 28.69 2.31
CA GLU A 443 24.36 28.44 2.17
C GLU A 443 25.03 29.78 1.84
N CYS A 444 25.80 30.32 2.79
CA CYS A 444 26.77 31.38 2.51
C CYS A 444 27.94 30.83 1.71
#